data_AF-A0A662IZK2-F1
#
_entry.id   AF-A0A662IZK2-F1
#
_cell.length_a   1.000
_cell.length_b   1.000
_cell.length_c   1.000
_cell.angle_alpha   90.00
_cell.angle_beta   90.00
_cell.angle_gamma   90.00
#
_symmetry.space_group_name_H-M   'P 1'
#
loop_
_entity.id
_entity.type
_entity.pdbx_description
1 polymer ?
#
loop_
_entity_poly.entity_id
_entity_poly.type
_entity_poly.pdbx_seq_one_letter_code
_entity_poly.pdbx_strand_id
1 'polypeptide(L)' 'MDRIVPLALIMVVIWVAMLLLFIVIQRLIAPIPALPPYLGGAFAAGLIKAVLSFSLALAWLYLWHTLVQVYRRRSLRNRA' A
#
# COMPACT_ATOMS: atom_id res chain seq x y z
N MET A 1 -18.63 -23.75 -2.37
CA MET A 1 -17.82 -22.73 -3.09
C MET A 1 -17.83 -21.36 -2.40
N ASP A 2 -18.69 -21.17 -1.40
CA ASP A 2 -19.07 -19.87 -0.82
C ASP A 2 -17.99 -19.20 0.05
N ARG A 3 -16.95 -19.95 0.45
CA ARG A 3 -15.82 -19.42 1.24
C ARG A 3 -14.66 -18.92 0.37
N ILE A 4 -14.58 -19.34 -0.88
CA ILE A 4 -13.46 -19.02 -1.78
C ILE A 4 -13.69 -17.63 -2.39
N VAL A 5 -14.95 -17.32 -2.72
CA VAL A 5 -15.37 -16.03 -3.30
C VAL A 5 -14.97 -14.82 -2.44
N PRO A 6 -15.24 -14.76 -1.12
CA PRO A 6 -14.85 -13.61 -0.31
C PRO A 6 -13.33 -13.48 -0.16
N LEU A 7 -12.58 -14.60 -0.16
CA LEU A 7 -11.12 -14.57 -0.12
C LEU A 7 -10.53 -14.04 -1.43
N ALA A 8 -11.05 -14.53 -2.57
CA ALA A 8 -10.67 -14.06 -3.90
C ALA A 8 -10.98 -12.57 -4.09
N LEU A 9 -12.13 -12.09 -3.59
CA LEU A 9 -12.48 -10.68 -3.61
C LEU A 9 -11.48 -9.82 -2.82
N ILE A 10 -11.09 -10.26 -1.62
CA ILE A 10 -10.07 -9.55 -0.80
C ILE A 10 -8.74 -9.49 -1.54
N MET A 11 -8.30 -10.59 -2.17
CA MET A 11 -7.10 -10.60 -3.01
C MET A 11 -7.20 -9.58 -4.14
N VAL A 12 -8.29 -9.54 -4.89
CA VAL A 12 -8.49 -8.58 -5.99
C VAL A 12 -8.44 -7.14 -5.47
N VAL A 13 -9.15 -6.83 -4.38
CA VAL A 13 -9.16 -5.48 -3.79
C VAL A 13 -7.77 -5.03 -3.36
N ILE A 14 -7.00 -5.92 -2.72
CA ILE A 14 -5.62 -5.64 -2.28
C ILE A 14 -4.71 -5.38 -3.48
N TRP A 15 -4.84 -6.16 -4.54
CA TRP A 15 -4.09 -5.97 -5.79
C TRP A 15 -4.43 -4.65 -6.46
N VAL A 16 -5.71 -4.31 -6.57
CA VAL A 16 -6.15 -3.01 -7.10
C VAL A 16 -5.59 -1.87 -6.25
N ALA A 17 -5.64 -1.99 -4.92
CA ALA A 17 -5.04 -1.01 -4.02
C ALA A 17 -3.52 -0.87 -4.24
N MET A 18 -2.81 -1.97 -4.48
CA MET A 18 -1.36 -1.94 -4.77
C MET A 18 -1.07 -1.19 -6.07
N LEU A 19 -1.86 -1.43 -7.13
CA LEU A 19 -1.71 -0.72 -8.41
C LEU A 19 -2.02 0.77 -8.26
N LEU A 20 -3.05 1.14 -7.50
CA LEU A 20 -3.36 2.54 -7.21
C LEU A 20 -2.21 3.22 -6.44
N LEU A 21 -1.61 2.54 -5.46
CA LEU A 21 -0.43 3.02 -4.76
C LEU A 21 0.75 3.25 -5.71
N PHE A 22 0.97 2.33 -6.65
CA PHE A 22 2.02 2.49 -7.64
C PHE A 22 1.80 3.73 -8.53
N ILE A 23 0.54 3.97 -8.95
CA ILE A 23 0.16 5.18 -9.70
C ILE A 23 0.41 6.45 -8.85
N VAL A 24 0.08 6.42 -7.56
CA VAL A 24 0.35 7.51 -6.62
C VAL A 24 1.85 7.81 -6.53
N ILE A 25 2.69 6.78 -6.37
CA ILE A 25 4.16 6.95 -6.34
C ILE A 25 4.64 7.58 -7.66
N GLN A 26 4.19 7.06 -8.80
CA GLN A 26 4.57 7.57 -10.13
C GLN A 26 4.14 9.02 -10.38
N ARG A 27 2.93 9.40 -9.95
CA ARG A 27 2.35 10.72 -10.25
C ARG A 27 2.70 11.80 -9.23
N LEU A 28 2.94 11.42 -7.98
CA LEU A 28 3.14 12.37 -6.89
C LEU A 28 4.58 12.37 -6.37
N ILE A 29 5.22 11.20 -6.25
CA ILE A 29 6.55 11.08 -5.65
C ILE A 29 7.66 11.20 -6.70
N ALA A 30 7.52 10.55 -7.85
CA ALA A 30 8.53 10.58 -8.90
C ALA A 30 8.83 12.01 -9.43
N PRO A 31 7.83 12.88 -9.72
CA PRO A 31 8.08 14.20 -10.27
C PRO A 31 8.57 15.24 -9.25
N ILE A 32 8.78 14.87 -7.98
CA ILE A 32 9.35 15.80 -6.99
C ILE A 32 10.76 16.19 -7.48
N PRO A 33 10.99 17.47 -7.81
CA PRO A 33 12.26 17.93 -8.36
C PRO A 33 13.38 17.75 -7.33
N ALA A 34 14.59 17.51 -7.81
CA ALA A 34 15.76 17.44 -6.94
C ALA A 34 15.98 18.82 -6.30
N LEU A 35 16.24 18.83 -4.99
CA LEU A 35 16.65 20.04 -4.29
C LEU A 35 18.00 20.53 -4.84
N PRO A 36 18.27 21.84 -4.80
CA PRO A 36 19.44 22.43 -5.44
C PRO A 36 20.77 21.74 -5.09
N PRO A 37 21.72 21.65 -6.05
CA PRO A 37 22.87 20.75 -5.98
C PRO A 37 23.93 21.11 -4.92
N TYR A 38 23.86 22.31 -4.32
CA TYR A 38 24.92 22.82 -3.43
C TYR A 38 24.97 22.16 -2.03
N LEU A 39 24.01 21.31 -1.65
CA LEU A 39 23.93 20.72 -0.30
C LEU A 39 23.48 19.25 -0.27
N GLY A 40 23.97 18.39 -1.17
CA GLY A 40 23.54 16.98 -1.18
C GLY A 40 22.03 16.80 -1.42
N GLY A 41 21.39 17.79 -2.04
CA GLY A 41 19.94 17.86 -2.24
C GLY A 41 19.36 16.69 -3.02
N ALA A 42 20.15 16.05 -3.89
CA ALA A 42 19.76 14.82 -4.57
C ALA A 42 19.59 13.63 -3.59
N PHE A 43 20.48 13.49 -2.60
CA PHE A 43 20.37 12.47 -1.56
C PHE A 43 19.19 12.74 -0.63
N ALA A 44 19.00 13.99 -0.20
CA ALA A 44 17.86 14.40 0.62
C ALA A 44 16.53 14.17 -0.11
N ALA A 45 16.43 14.53 -1.39
CA ALA A 45 15.25 14.26 -2.21
C ALA A 45 15.01 12.75 -2.36
N GLY A 46 16.06 11.95 -2.55
CA GLY A 46 15.97 10.49 -2.58
C GLY A 46 15.43 9.91 -1.27
N LEU A 47 15.93 10.39 -0.13
CA LEU A 47 15.48 9.99 1.21
C LEU A 47 14.00 10.34 1.43
N ILE A 48 13.56 11.54 1.05
CA ILE A 48 12.16 11.95 1.15
C ILE A 48 11.27 11.04 0.29
N LYS A 49 11.67 10.77 -0.96
CA LYS A 49 10.93 9.85 -1.85
C LYS A 49 10.85 8.44 -1.28
N ALA A 50 11.94 7.94 -0.70
CA ALA A 50 12.01 6.62 -0.08
C ALA A 50 11.10 6.53 1.16
N VAL A 51 11.17 7.52 2.06
CA VAL A 51 10.31 7.58 3.26
C VAL A 51 8.84 7.66 2.87
N LEU A 52 8.47 8.53 1.92
CA LEU A 52 7.09 8.63 1.45
C LEU A 52 6.59 7.30 0.85
N SER A 53 7.40 6.66 0.01
CA SER A 53 7.05 5.37 -0.60
C SER A 53 6.93 4.26 0.45
N PHE A 54 7.79 4.28 1.46
CA PHE A 54 7.77 3.33 2.57
C PHE A 54 6.53 3.50 3.46
N SER A 55 6.16 4.75 3.80
CA SER A 55 4.94 5.04 4.54
C SER A 55 3.68 4.59 3.78
N LEU A 56 3.66 4.79 2.46
CA LEU A 56 2.59 4.31 1.59
C LEU A 56 2.51 2.78 1.58
N ALA A 57 3.65 2.08 1.44
CA ALA A 57 3.70 0.62 1.51
C ALA A 57 3.20 0.08 2.86
N LEU A 58 3.56 0.73 3.97
CA LEU A 58 3.05 0.40 5.30
C LEU A 58 1.53 0.58 5.41
N ALA A 59 0.99 1.68 4.89
CA ALA A 59 -0.45 1.93 4.87
C ALA A 59 -1.20 0.84 4.08
N TRP A 60 -0.65 0.41 2.94
CA TRP A 60 -1.20 -0.69 2.15
C TRP A 60 -1.16 -2.03 2.91
N LEU A 61 -0.03 -2.34 3.56
CA LEU A 61 0.12 -3.56 4.34
C LEU A 61 -0.85 -3.58 5.54
N TYR A 62 -1.05 -2.43 6.17
CA TYR A 62 -2.03 -2.28 7.25
C TYR A 62 -3.46 -2.52 6.75
N LEU A 63 -3.81 -2.01 5.57
CA LEU A 63 -5.10 -2.26 4.92
C LEU A 63 -5.32 -3.75 4.66
N TRP A 64 -4.31 -4.43 4.08
CA TRP A 64 -4.34 -5.89 3.91
C TRP A 64 -4.61 -6.57 5.24
N HIS A 65 -3.77 -6.31 6.25
CA HIS A 65 -3.85 -6.97 7.54
C HIS A 65 -5.24 -6.80 8.17
N THR A 66 -5.80 -5.60 8.07
CA THR A 66 -7.15 -5.29 8.58
C THR A 66 -8.22 -6.10 7.86
N LEU A 67 -8.18 -6.17 6.53
CA LEU A 67 -9.13 -6.96 5.73
C LEU A 67 -9.06 -8.45 6.07
N VAL A 68 -7.85 -8.99 6.23
CA VAL A 68 -7.66 -10.40 6.63
C VAL A 68 -8.16 -10.64 8.05
N GLN A 69 -7.93 -9.74 9.00
CA GLN A 69 -8.47 -9.88 10.35
C GLN A 69 -10.00 -9.85 10.36
N VAL A 70 -10.63 -8.95 9.59
CA VAL A 70 -12.08 -8.88 9.45
C VAL A 70 -12.63 -10.17 8.85
N TYR A 71 -12.00 -10.69 7.80
CA TYR A 71 -12.36 -11.96 7.19
C TYR A 71 -12.26 -13.12 8.19
N ARG A 72 -11.15 -13.19 8.94
CA ARG A 72 -10.93 -14.23 9.96
C ARG A 72 -12.00 -14.16 11.05
N ARG A 73 -12.33 -12.97 11.56
CA ARG A 73 -13.39 -12.78 12.58
C ARG A 73 -14.75 -13.20 12.05
N ARG A 74 -15.11 -12.82 10.82
CA ARG A 74 -16.38 -13.24 10.17
C ARG A 74 -16.41 -14.75 9.93
N SER A 75 -15.30 -15.34 9.49
CA SER A 75 -15.22 -16.78 9.26
C SER A 75 -15.30 -17.61 10.55
N LEU A 76 -14.81 -17.09 11.68
CA LEU A 76 -14.94 -17.75 12.98
C LEU A 76 -16.36 -17.61 13.54
N ARG A 77 -16.99 -16.44 13.36
CA ARG A 77 -18.37 -16.19 13.78
C ARG A 77 -19.39 -17.07 13.04
N ASN A 78 -19.16 -17.36 11.77
CA ASN A 78 -20.03 -18.25 10.99
C ASN A 78 -19.78 -19.75 11.27
N ARG A 79 -18.89 -20.11 12.20
CA ARG A 79 -18.62 -21.48 12.62
C ARG A 79 -19.06 -21.77 14.07
N ALA A 80 -19.44 -20.74 14.83
CA ALA A 80 -20.05 -20.86 16.16
C ALA A 80 -21.56 -20.78 16.02
#